data_AF-A0A956V9R0-F1
#
_entry.id   AF-A0A956V9R0-F1
#
_cell.length_a   1.000
_cell.length_b   1.000
_cell.length_c   1.000
_cell.angle_alpha   90.00
_cell.angle_beta   90.00
_cell.angle_gamma   90.00
#
_symmetry.space_group_name_H-M   'P 1'
#
loop_
_entity.id
_entity.type
_entity.pdbx_description
1 polymer ?
#
loop_
_entity_poly.entity_id
_entity_poly.type
_entity_poly.pdbx_seq_one_letter_code
_entity_poly.pdbx_strand_id
1 'polypeptide(L)'
;MMKYTFVLVLIGALCFGLSACSSSGTLKPLKYNEASDGDLSDEHLAPTVLGFAPGENSISGSTESGDRDYFWFTVPEGALLSKVILTHYESVDEIAFAAIQQGKTITEDPISADPANLLGWLHMGKVHLNQNILTLMGKEATAVGFTPPLGPGNYAFWVQQTGVSTTYSLSFTLE
;
A
#
# COMPACT_ATOMS: atom_id res chain seq x y z
N MET A 1 75.79 -10.86 19.95
CA MET A 1 74.88 -10.97 18.79
C MET A 1 73.73 -11.90 19.19
N MET A 2 72.54 -11.32 19.34
CA MET A 2 71.38 -11.88 20.03
C MET A 2 70.54 -12.75 19.06
N LYS A 3 70.18 -13.96 19.47
CA LYS A 3 69.31 -14.87 18.70
C LYS A 3 67.85 -14.57 19.07
N TYR A 4 67.04 -14.19 18.09
CA TYR A 4 65.58 -14.05 18.23
C TYR A 4 64.89 -15.31 17.70
N THR A 5 64.24 -16.04 18.60
CA THR A 5 63.32 -17.14 18.27
C THR A 5 61.91 -16.57 18.20
N PHE A 6 61.30 -16.60 17.01
CA PHE A 6 59.90 -16.22 16.80
C PHE A 6 59.01 -17.46 17.03
N VAL A 7 58.13 -17.40 18.03
CA VAL A 7 57.10 -18.43 18.27
C VAL A 7 55.82 -17.96 17.60
N LEU A 8 55.35 -18.70 16.60
CA LEU A 8 54.09 -18.46 15.89
C LEU A 8 52.97 -19.19 16.64
N VAL A 9 52.02 -18.44 17.23
CA VAL A 9 50.82 -18.99 17.86
C VAL A 9 49.69 -18.97 16.83
N LEU A 10 49.21 -20.15 16.42
CA LEU A 10 48.01 -20.33 15.61
C LEU A 10 46.78 -20.30 16.51
N ILE A 11 45.87 -19.35 16.29
CA ILE A 11 44.51 -19.35 16.85
C ILE A 11 43.55 -19.55 15.68
N GLY A 12 43.09 -20.78 15.48
CA GLY A 12 42.04 -21.11 14.53
C GLY A 12 40.67 -20.82 15.14
N ALA A 13 39.96 -19.83 14.60
CA ALA A 13 38.63 -19.45 15.04
C ALA A 13 37.59 -20.51 14.67
N LEU A 14 36.80 -20.91 15.67
CA LEU A 14 35.73 -21.89 15.57
C LEU A 14 34.48 -21.19 14.99
N CYS A 15 34.19 -21.37 13.71
CA CYS A 15 32.95 -20.89 13.09
C CYS A 15 31.76 -21.76 13.56
N PHE A 16 31.03 -21.28 14.57
CA PHE A 16 29.69 -21.79 14.87
C PHE A 16 28.71 -21.24 13.83
N GLY A 17 28.28 -22.11 12.90
CA GLY A 17 27.19 -21.81 11.98
C GLY A 17 25.87 -21.77 12.73
N LEU A 18 25.32 -20.57 12.95
CA LEU A 18 23.90 -20.41 13.29
C LEU A 18 23.09 -20.67 12.03
N SER A 19 22.52 -21.87 11.93
CA SER A 19 21.47 -22.15 10.95
C SER A 19 20.18 -21.49 11.45
N ALA A 20 19.84 -20.32 10.92
CA ALA A 20 18.55 -19.69 11.17
C ALA A 20 17.45 -20.56 10.55
N CYS A 21 16.61 -21.16 11.40
CA CYS A 21 15.37 -21.78 10.97
C CYS A 21 14.38 -20.65 10.67
N SER A 22 14.16 -20.34 9.39
CA SER A 22 13.10 -19.43 8.99
C SER A 22 11.76 -20.11 9.22
N SER A 23 11.06 -19.74 10.30
CA SER A 23 9.66 -20.10 10.48
C SER A 23 8.85 -19.45 9.35
N SER A 24 8.38 -20.27 8.39
CA SER A 24 7.41 -19.84 7.38
C SER A 24 6.05 -19.66 8.07
N GLY A 25 5.88 -18.51 8.73
CA GLY A 25 4.57 -18.08 9.18
C GLY A 25 3.77 -17.68 7.94
N THR A 26 2.62 -18.32 7.72
CA THR A 26 1.67 -17.86 6.70
C THR A 26 1.25 -16.45 7.07
N LEU A 27 1.62 -15.46 6.25
CA LEU A 27 1.14 -14.10 6.42
C LEU A 27 -0.39 -14.12 6.30
N LYS A 28 -1.07 -13.56 7.29
CA LYS A 28 -2.52 -13.41 7.27
C LYS A 28 -2.86 -12.13 6.50
N PRO A 29 -3.94 -12.11 5.71
CA PRO A 29 -4.41 -10.88 5.11
C PRO A 29 -4.64 -9.77 6.15
N LEU A 30 -4.20 -8.58 5.80
CA LEU A 30 -4.27 -7.39 6.63
C LEU A 30 -5.73 -7.01 6.88
N LYS A 31 -6.01 -6.55 8.10
CA LYS A 31 -7.23 -5.82 8.42
C LYS A 31 -6.82 -4.55 9.15
N TYR A 32 -6.83 -3.43 8.46
CA TYR A 32 -6.50 -2.13 8.99
C TYR A 32 -7.78 -1.32 9.21
N ASN A 33 -7.93 -0.75 10.39
CA ASN A 33 -9.03 0.14 10.73
C ASN A 33 -8.50 1.36 11.49
N GLU A 34 -8.62 2.56 10.93
CA GLU A 34 -8.11 3.79 11.55
C GLU A 34 -8.66 4.03 12.96
N ALA A 35 -9.90 3.60 13.22
CA ALA A 35 -10.52 3.73 14.53
C ALA A 35 -9.81 2.91 15.64
N SER A 36 -8.99 1.90 15.29
CA SER A 36 -8.27 1.06 16.24
C SER A 36 -6.76 1.02 16.04
N ASP A 37 -6.29 1.14 14.80
CA ASP A 37 -4.89 0.95 14.42
C ASP A 37 -4.13 2.28 14.27
N GLY A 38 -4.87 3.39 14.32
CA GLY A 38 -4.33 4.75 14.16
C GLY A 38 -4.56 5.30 12.75
N ASP A 39 -4.40 6.61 12.64
CA ASP A 39 -4.61 7.36 11.41
C ASP A 39 -3.66 6.91 10.29
N LEU A 40 -4.16 6.85 9.06
CA LEU A 40 -3.31 6.79 7.88
C LEU A 40 -2.61 8.14 7.70
N SER A 41 -1.58 8.15 6.87
CA SER A 41 -0.76 9.34 6.73
C SER A 41 -1.46 10.38 5.87
N ASP A 42 -1.47 11.62 6.35
CA ASP A 42 -1.86 12.83 5.61
C ASP A 42 -0.87 13.29 4.54
N GLU A 43 0.32 12.69 4.53
CA GLU A 43 1.48 13.16 3.79
C GLU A 43 1.78 12.27 2.58
N HIS A 44 1.54 12.81 1.39
CA HIS A 44 1.67 12.09 0.11
C HIS A 44 3.08 11.53 -0.17
N LEU A 45 4.12 12.15 0.40
CA LEU A 45 5.52 11.71 0.31
C LEU A 45 5.96 10.80 1.47
N ALA A 46 5.11 10.61 2.48
CA ALA A 46 5.34 9.67 3.58
C ALA A 46 4.10 8.81 3.89
N PRO A 47 3.57 8.02 2.94
CA PRO A 47 2.38 7.20 3.18
C PRO A 47 2.61 6.11 4.23
N THR A 48 1.54 5.70 4.93
CA THR A 48 1.57 4.59 5.88
C THR A 48 1.95 3.27 5.18
N VAL A 49 2.88 2.52 5.76
CA VAL A 49 3.33 1.24 5.20
C VAL A 49 2.37 0.13 5.65
N LEU A 50 1.71 -0.54 4.70
CA LEU A 50 0.78 -1.63 4.99
C LEU A 50 1.29 -2.97 4.44
N GLY A 51 1.40 -3.94 5.35
CA GLY A 51 1.89 -5.30 5.05
C GLY A 51 0.80 -6.19 4.48
N PHE A 52 0.54 -6.09 3.18
CA PHE A 52 -0.42 -6.97 2.51
C PHE A 52 0.10 -8.40 2.42
N ALA A 53 -0.82 -9.36 2.49
CA ALA A 53 -0.56 -10.78 2.29
C ALA A 53 -1.44 -11.33 1.16
N PRO A 54 -1.11 -12.50 0.57
CA PRO A 54 -2.02 -13.19 -0.35
C PRO A 54 -3.40 -13.39 0.28
N GLY A 55 -4.45 -13.15 -0.52
CA GLY A 55 -5.84 -13.15 -0.09
C GLY A 55 -6.45 -11.75 0.02
N GLU A 56 -7.50 -11.63 0.82
CA GLU A 56 -8.29 -10.41 0.96
C GLU A 56 -7.82 -9.52 2.11
N ASN A 57 -7.20 -8.39 1.78
CA ASN A 57 -6.74 -7.38 2.72
C ASN A 57 -7.78 -6.26 2.81
N SER A 58 -8.20 -5.87 4.00
CA SER A 58 -9.20 -4.81 4.20
C SER A 58 -8.60 -3.57 4.84
N ILE A 59 -8.97 -2.40 4.34
CA ILE A 59 -8.64 -1.09 4.92
C ILE A 59 -9.95 -0.34 5.12
N SER A 60 -10.18 0.18 6.32
CA SER A 60 -11.30 1.05 6.64
C SER A 60 -10.82 2.33 7.29
N GLY A 61 -11.42 3.44 6.88
CA GLY A 61 -10.99 4.75 7.30
C GLY A 61 -12.03 5.84 7.15
N SER A 62 -11.63 7.06 7.49
CA SER A 62 -12.43 8.27 7.32
C SER A 62 -11.56 9.39 6.77
N THR A 63 -12.08 10.11 5.78
CA THR A 63 -11.41 11.28 5.21
C THR A 63 -12.35 12.49 5.26
N GLU A 64 -11.79 13.67 5.47
CA GLU A 64 -12.47 14.95 5.38
C GLU A 64 -11.55 16.04 4.82
N SER A 65 -12.05 17.27 4.71
CA SER A 65 -11.22 18.38 4.25
C SER A 65 -9.99 18.58 5.14
N GLY A 66 -8.81 18.27 4.59
CA GLY A 66 -7.54 18.38 5.31
C GLY A 66 -6.97 17.06 5.80
N ASP A 67 -7.81 16.02 5.87
CA ASP A 67 -7.56 14.67 6.40
C ASP A 67 -7.57 13.66 5.24
N ARG A 68 -6.38 13.30 4.75
CA ARG A 68 -6.15 12.49 3.55
C ARG A 68 -5.51 11.18 3.96
N ASP A 69 -5.86 10.13 3.24
CA ASP A 69 -5.31 8.82 3.57
C ASP A 69 -4.35 8.38 2.49
N TYR A 70 -3.08 8.39 2.85
CA TYR A 70 -2.00 7.84 2.05
C TYR A 70 -1.46 6.57 2.68
N PHE A 71 -1.44 5.50 1.91
CA PHE A 71 -0.75 4.27 2.26
C PHE A 71 -0.07 3.64 1.06
N TRP A 72 0.86 2.72 1.31
CA TRP A 72 1.43 1.90 0.26
C TRP A 72 1.64 0.47 0.70
N PHE A 73 1.62 -0.44 -0.25
CA PHE A 73 1.82 -1.88 -0.05
C PHE A 73 2.65 -2.48 -1.18
N THR A 74 3.15 -3.69 -0.95
CA THR A 74 3.86 -4.48 -1.97
C THR A 74 2.97 -5.61 -2.47
N VAL A 75 2.85 -5.73 -3.79
CA VAL A 75 2.43 -6.97 -4.45
C VAL A 75 3.70 -7.82 -4.63
N PRO A 76 3.84 -8.96 -3.93
CA PRO A 76 5.05 -9.77 -3.98
C PRO A 76 5.24 -10.43 -5.35
N GLU A 77 6.47 -10.87 -5.63
CA GLU A 77 6.75 -11.66 -6.83
C GLU A 77 5.87 -12.92 -6.89
N GLY A 78 5.32 -13.20 -8.07
CA GLY A 78 4.41 -14.32 -8.28
C GLY A 78 2.96 -14.07 -7.87
N ALA A 79 2.66 -12.91 -7.27
CA ALA A 79 1.30 -12.48 -6.95
C ALA A 79 0.81 -11.36 -7.87
N LEU A 80 -0.51 -11.14 -7.84
CA LEU A 80 -1.24 -10.17 -8.63
C LEU A 80 -2.27 -9.45 -7.76
N LEU A 81 -2.36 -8.11 -7.86
CA LEU A 81 -3.51 -7.38 -7.33
C LEU A 81 -4.67 -7.50 -8.33
N SER A 82 -5.63 -8.37 -8.03
CA SER A 82 -6.72 -8.72 -8.95
C SER A 82 -7.93 -7.80 -8.80
N LYS A 83 -8.21 -7.33 -7.57
CA LYS A 83 -9.40 -6.55 -7.24
C LYS A 83 -9.14 -5.51 -6.17
N VAL A 84 -9.85 -4.39 -6.29
CA VAL A 84 -10.11 -3.43 -5.21
C VAL A 84 -11.60 -3.20 -5.18
N ILE A 85 -12.28 -3.62 -4.10
CA ILE A 85 -13.72 -3.52 -3.93
C ILE A 85 -14.03 -2.43 -2.90
N LEU A 86 -14.90 -1.48 -3.24
CA LEU A 86 -15.48 -0.55 -2.26
C LEU A 86 -16.58 -1.28 -1.49
N THR A 87 -16.31 -1.66 -0.25
CA THR A 87 -17.23 -2.45 0.58
C THR A 87 -18.09 -1.60 1.49
N HIS A 88 -17.64 -0.38 1.82
CA HIS A 88 -18.40 0.60 2.60
C HIS A 88 -18.15 2.00 2.07
N TYR A 89 -19.18 2.84 2.13
CA TYR A 89 -19.12 4.27 1.84
C TYR A 89 -20.31 4.95 2.52
N GLU A 90 -20.04 5.87 3.44
CA GLU A 90 -21.05 6.64 4.13
C GLU A 90 -20.65 8.11 4.23
N SER A 91 -21.43 8.95 3.56
CA SER A 91 -21.30 10.40 3.54
C SER A 91 -22.58 11.03 2.98
N VAL A 92 -22.78 12.31 3.27
CA VAL A 92 -23.77 13.15 2.59
C VAL A 92 -23.25 13.69 1.26
N ASP A 93 -21.93 13.68 1.05
CA ASP A 93 -21.33 13.82 -0.27
C ASP A 93 -21.34 12.46 -0.98
N GLU A 94 -21.72 12.47 -2.25
CA GLU A 94 -21.90 11.25 -3.03
C GLU A 94 -20.60 10.70 -3.60
N ILE A 95 -19.52 11.50 -3.60
CA ILE A 95 -18.22 11.09 -4.11
C ILE A 95 -17.05 11.48 -3.21
N ALA A 96 -16.01 10.66 -3.19
CA ALA A 96 -14.68 10.95 -2.68
C ALA A 96 -13.65 10.57 -3.75
N PHE A 97 -12.49 11.22 -3.74
CA PHE A 97 -11.40 10.90 -4.65
C PHE A 97 -10.64 9.67 -4.16
N ALA A 98 -10.26 8.79 -5.09
CA ALA A 98 -9.32 7.70 -4.86
C ALA A 98 -8.33 7.59 -6.01
N ALA A 99 -7.06 7.32 -5.72
CA ALA A 99 -6.02 7.11 -6.73
C ALA A 99 -5.04 6.01 -6.36
N ILE A 100 -4.39 5.48 -7.38
CA ILE A 100 -3.27 4.54 -7.25
C ILE A 100 -2.10 5.04 -8.11
N GLN A 101 -0.89 4.92 -7.58
CA GLN A 101 0.35 5.22 -8.29
C GLN A 101 1.37 4.11 -8.06
N GLN A 102 2.16 3.80 -9.08
CA GLN A 102 3.28 2.88 -8.93
C GLN A 102 4.39 3.54 -8.11
N GLY A 103 4.87 2.86 -7.07
CA GLY A 103 5.86 3.38 -6.14
C GLY A 103 5.43 3.28 -4.68
N LYS A 104 6.14 3.98 -3.80
CA LYS A 104 5.86 4.01 -2.35
C LYS A 104 5.27 5.35 -1.88
N THR A 105 5.02 6.25 -2.81
CA THR A 105 4.57 7.62 -2.58
C THR A 105 3.60 8.01 -3.69
N ILE A 106 2.74 8.99 -3.40
CA ILE A 106 2.00 9.72 -4.41
C ILE A 106 2.82 10.96 -4.71
N THR A 107 3.31 11.12 -5.93
CA THR A 107 4.18 12.26 -6.27
C THR A 107 3.41 13.55 -6.47
N GLU A 108 2.11 13.44 -6.70
CA GLU A 108 1.22 14.56 -6.94
C GLU A 108 0.96 15.35 -5.67
N ASP A 109 0.94 16.68 -5.82
CA ASP A 109 0.46 17.60 -4.79
C ASP A 109 -1.08 17.49 -4.71
N PRO A 110 -1.67 17.31 -3.51
CA PRO A 110 -3.11 17.05 -3.37
C PRO A 110 -4.03 18.20 -3.77
N ILE A 111 -3.49 19.42 -3.93
CA ILE A 111 -4.24 20.62 -4.32
C ILE A 111 -4.18 20.81 -5.84
N SER A 112 -3.09 20.37 -6.48
CA SER A 112 -2.78 20.65 -7.89
C SER A 112 -2.41 19.41 -8.70
N ALA A 113 -2.86 18.23 -8.27
CA ALA A 113 -2.56 16.94 -8.88
C ALA A 113 -2.86 16.94 -10.38
N ASP A 114 -1.92 16.42 -11.17
CA ASP A 114 -2.12 16.08 -12.57
C ASP A 114 -2.42 14.57 -12.67
N PRO A 115 -3.66 14.19 -13.03
CA PRO A 115 -4.02 12.79 -13.17
C PRO A 115 -3.16 12.02 -14.18
N ALA A 116 -2.50 12.69 -15.12
CA ALA A 116 -1.59 12.06 -16.09
C ALA A 116 -0.35 11.42 -15.46
N ASN A 117 -0.03 11.76 -14.21
CA ASN A 117 1.05 11.14 -13.45
C ASN A 117 0.56 9.96 -12.57
N LEU A 118 -0.75 9.80 -12.41
CA LEU A 118 -1.34 8.71 -11.63
C LEU A 118 -1.52 7.47 -12.51
N LEU A 119 -1.30 6.29 -11.91
CA LEU A 119 -1.52 5.03 -12.62
C LEU A 119 -3.01 4.85 -12.94
N GLY A 120 -3.88 5.19 -11.98
CA GLY A 120 -5.32 5.35 -12.18
C GLY A 120 -5.96 6.09 -11.03
N TRP A 121 -7.17 6.58 -11.25
CA TRP A 121 -7.94 7.34 -10.27
C TRP A 121 -9.44 7.15 -10.48
N LEU A 122 -10.27 7.49 -9.51
CA LEU A 122 -11.73 7.44 -9.60
C LEU A 122 -12.34 8.39 -8.57
N HIS A 123 -13.47 9.01 -8.89
CA HIS A 123 -14.39 9.53 -7.87
C HIS A 123 -15.27 8.40 -7.36
N MET A 124 -14.81 7.71 -6.30
CA MET A 124 -15.55 6.60 -5.70
C MET A 124 -16.72 7.10 -4.85
N GLY A 125 -17.74 6.27 -4.64
CA GLY A 125 -18.96 6.70 -3.96
C GLY A 125 -19.99 5.59 -3.84
N LYS A 126 -21.21 5.91 -3.36
CA LYS A 126 -22.28 4.91 -3.14
C LYS A 126 -22.59 4.08 -4.39
N VAL A 127 -22.50 4.69 -5.58
CA VAL A 127 -22.74 4.03 -6.87
C VAL A 127 -21.73 2.91 -7.18
N HIS A 128 -20.57 2.93 -6.53
CA HIS A 128 -19.48 1.98 -6.70
C HIS A 128 -19.45 0.89 -5.61
N LEU A 129 -20.40 0.90 -4.66
CA LEU A 129 -20.47 -0.11 -3.61
C LEU A 129 -20.55 -1.52 -4.20
N ASN A 130 -19.71 -2.41 -3.66
CA ASN A 130 -19.53 -3.80 -4.06
C ASN A 130 -19.03 -3.99 -5.51
N GLN A 131 -18.46 -2.95 -6.12
CA GLN A 131 -17.86 -3.02 -7.45
C GLN A 131 -16.33 -3.08 -7.38
N ASN A 132 -15.71 -3.68 -8.40
CA ASN A 132 -14.25 -3.66 -8.58
C ASN A 132 -13.78 -2.32 -9.16
N ILE A 133 -13.52 -1.36 -8.26
CA ILE A 133 -13.07 -0.02 -8.62
C ILE A 133 -11.69 -0.04 -9.29
N LEU A 134 -10.87 -1.07 -9.08
CA LEU A 134 -9.56 -1.20 -9.76
C LEU A 134 -9.70 -1.20 -11.29
N THR A 135 -10.76 -1.83 -11.81
CA THR A 135 -11.03 -1.85 -13.26
C THR A 135 -11.51 -0.50 -13.77
N LEU A 136 -12.21 0.27 -12.93
CA LEU A 136 -12.70 1.60 -13.28
C LEU A 136 -11.53 2.59 -13.28
N MET A 137 -10.69 2.55 -12.24
CA MET A 137 -9.53 3.42 -12.08
C MET A 137 -8.56 3.34 -13.26
N GLY A 138 -8.29 2.14 -13.76
CA GLY A 138 -7.38 1.95 -14.89
C GLY A 138 -7.92 2.41 -16.24
N LYS A 139 -9.22 2.75 -16.32
CA LYS A 139 -9.90 3.19 -17.55
C LYS A 139 -10.23 4.67 -17.56
N GLU A 140 -10.08 5.37 -16.44
CA GLU A 140 -10.38 6.79 -16.40
C GLU A 140 -9.53 7.55 -17.41
N ALA A 141 -10.18 8.49 -18.10
CA ALA A 141 -9.49 9.36 -19.02
C ALA A 141 -8.42 10.16 -18.25
N THR A 142 -7.37 10.57 -18.95
CA THR A 142 -6.25 11.35 -18.43
C THR A 142 -5.35 10.65 -17.41
N ALA A 143 -5.62 9.42 -16.96
CA ALA A 143 -4.64 8.63 -16.22
C ALA A 143 -3.56 8.05 -17.16
N VAL A 144 -2.45 7.56 -16.59
CA VAL A 144 -1.52 6.67 -17.34
C VAL A 144 -2.29 5.45 -17.87
N GLY A 145 -3.19 4.91 -17.05
CA GLY A 145 -4.05 3.80 -17.40
C GLY A 145 -3.39 2.44 -17.23
N PHE A 146 -4.22 1.43 -16.99
CA PHE A 146 -3.79 0.04 -16.88
C PHE A 146 -4.99 -0.90 -17.06
N THR A 147 -4.71 -2.18 -17.26
CA THR A 147 -5.73 -3.23 -17.24
C THR A 147 -5.40 -4.19 -16.10
N PRO A 148 -6.29 -4.38 -15.11
CA PRO A 148 -6.08 -5.37 -14.07
C PRO A 148 -5.89 -6.79 -14.65
N PRO A 149 -5.15 -7.67 -13.96
CA PRO A 149 -4.53 -7.46 -12.66
C PRO A 149 -3.24 -6.62 -12.72
N LEU A 150 -2.90 -5.97 -11.60
CA LEU A 150 -1.60 -5.30 -11.45
C LEU A 150 -0.54 -6.29 -10.96
N GLY A 151 0.63 -6.26 -11.62
CA GLY A 151 1.73 -7.17 -11.35
C GLY A 151 2.53 -6.85 -10.07
N PRO A 152 3.58 -7.64 -9.79
CA PRO A 152 4.48 -7.39 -8.67
C PRO A 152 5.05 -5.97 -8.67
N GLY A 153 5.17 -5.37 -7.49
CA GLY A 153 5.65 -4.01 -7.33
C GLY A 153 5.11 -3.32 -6.08
N ASN A 154 5.58 -2.10 -5.84
CA ASN A 154 5.01 -1.24 -4.81
C ASN A 154 3.94 -0.35 -5.43
N TYR A 155 2.84 -0.18 -4.71
CA TYR A 155 1.77 0.72 -5.11
C TYR A 155 1.39 1.59 -3.92
N ALA A 156 1.32 2.90 -4.16
CA ALA A 156 0.76 3.87 -3.25
C ALA A 156 -0.70 4.12 -3.62
N PHE A 157 -1.54 4.29 -2.61
CA PHE A 157 -2.96 4.56 -2.73
C PHE A 157 -3.29 5.83 -1.96
N TRP A 158 -4.23 6.60 -2.49
CA TRP A 158 -4.67 7.88 -1.97
C TRP A 158 -6.18 7.87 -1.89
N VAL A 159 -6.74 8.21 -0.74
CA VAL A 159 -8.16 8.52 -0.57
C VAL A 159 -8.28 9.94 -0.02
N GLN A 160 -9.21 10.72 -0.58
CA GLN A 160 -9.44 12.09 -0.14
C GLN A 160 -10.88 12.54 -0.34
N GLN A 161 -11.37 13.25 0.66
CA GLN A 161 -12.54 14.10 0.57
C GLN A 161 -12.13 15.56 0.77
N THR A 162 -12.71 16.48 0.01
CA THR A 162 -12.42 17.92 0.14
C THR A 162 -13.49 18.67 0.95
N GLY A 163 -14.64 18.02 1.17
CA GLY A 163 -15.78 18.58 1.90
C GLY A 163 -15.98 17.92 3.25
N VAL A 164 -17.11 17.23 3.38
CA VAL A 164 -17.61 16.66 4.64
C VAL A 164 -16.98 15.32 4.97
N SER A 165 -16.88 14.99 6.26
CA SER A 165 -16.40 13.66 6.69
C SER A 165 -17.10 12.51 5.97
N THR A 166 -16.29 11.61 5.45
CA THR A 166 -16.69 10.45 4.65
C THR A 166 -15.99 9.22 5.18
N THR A 167 -16.75 8.21 5.58
CA THR A 167 -16.18 6.91 5.96
C THR A 167 -16.23 5.94 4.79
N TYR A 168 -15.21 5.09 4.68
CA TYR A 168 -15.11 4.12 3.60
C TYR A 168 -14.48 2.80 4.06
N SER A 169 -14.62 1.77 3.24
CA SER A 169 -13.83 0.54 3.37
C SER A 169 -13.51 -0.04 2.01
N LEU A 170 -12.28 -0.50 1.84
CA LEU A 170 -11.74 -1.08 0.63
C LEU A 170 -11.23 -2.49 0.91
N SER A 171 -11.55 -3.43 0.03
CA SER A 171 -11.04 -4.80 0.03
C SER A 171 -10.11 -5.01 -1.16
N PHE A 172 -8.86 -5.35 -0.88
CA PHE A 172 -7.80 -5.60 -1.86
C PHE A 172 -7.53 -7.10 -1.96
N THR A 173 -7.71 -7.68 -3.14
CA THR A 173 -7.46 -9.12 -3.37
C THR A 173 -6.11 -9.33 -4.05
N LEU A 174 -5.19 -10.01 -3.36
CA LEU A 174 -3.91 -10.47 -3.90
C LEU A 174 -3.99 -11.98 -4.17
N GLU A 175 -3.72 -12.41 -5.40
CA GLU A 175 -3.79 -13.81 -5.87
C GLU A 175 -2.45 -14.31 -6.38
#